data_AF-A0A7W1B897-F1
#
_entry.id   AF-A0A7W1B897-F1
#
_cell.length_a   1.000
_cell.length_b   1.000
_cell.length_c   1.000
_cell.angle_alpha   90.00
_cell.angle_beta   90.00
_cell.angle_gamma   90.00
#
_symmetry.space_group_name_H-M   'P 1'
#
loop_
_entity.id
_entity.type
_entity.pdbx_description
1 polymer ?
#
loop_
_entity_poly.entity_id
_entity_poly.type
_entity_poly.pdbx_seq_one_letter_code
_entity_poly.pdbx_strand_id
1 'polypeptide(L)'
;MSATDPIQTAASHAENLLRSAERDVMNARSFDAARHQTTRATAIAALTALEALTADHPSLGEARKRLDELAAKADVIVIDAIKQNVDGLQRAAARELESLASDRERRATTDVRPAAYADKQQEWANKVRAQLDAARPQLTSAAGQAYAAELDTWLATTEGRLPGLRMLGEAFELFHLSVPGNRTASSFVLALDMIEKDFGRDDPERIVLAWDVAKQLIGAFADPRFAEVPEVAKQVARYRALEARIATELRPMLAKKRAQPLIETANHSLDQLKRDTDNLDEARVLKSRAQLRDALAPLTRDWMDDLDTQDFVAKCAKAFARSEADLGDKIVMREIEGVEVFVKPLVECVERGLALTSAARVRDHASRLRARCVMLAPFLKHQRAKLLHDRAEAALARIAPELGAETARMVAEAEVVPRFAIDISAPANVQAMLGEINRHLATYHEAFLKGQELFDEGVDVVNGSSLAGTNMVFSTVEGSAKTMISFARKVEELGESLKKLERAHPVVQAIEDAVPALVTRAQTWKARLGLACDYANAINEARAAYEHAKHSVDGAREGDAQKASYAWPEVIQQMTYVDGGVAKAVALRPDDHDEADAWGAKAAVLRAEAIEKLAAACLGEVTK
;
A
#
# COMPACT_ATOMS: atom_id res chain seq x y z
N MET A 1 73.48 -64.11 31.13
CA MET A 1 72.22 -63.36 30.91
C MET A 1 71.54 -63.98 29.71
N SER A 2 70.39 -64.61 29.91
CA SER A 2 69.65 -65.29 28.84
C SER A 2 69.19 -64.27 27.80
N ALA A 3 69.49 -64.49 26.52
CA ALA A 3 68.93 -63.69 25.44
C ALA A 3 67.42 -63.93 25.42
N THR A 4 66.64 -62.92 25.79
CA THR A 4 65.17 -62.98 25.71
C THR A 4 64.78 -63.08 24.25
N ASP A 5 64.00 -64.12 23.91
CA ASP A 5 63.49 -64.36 22.56
C ASP A 5 62.71 -63.11 22.06
N PRO A 6 63.08 -62.53 20.91
CA PRO A 6 62.38 -61.37 20.32
C PRO A 6 60.88 -61.60 20.15
N ILE A 7 60.46 -62.85 19.89
CA ILE A 7 59.04 -63.22 19.75
C ILE A 7 58.32 -63.09 21.09
N GLN A 8 58.92 -63.61 22.18
CA GLN A 8 58.34 -63.51 23.54
C GLN A 8 58.28 -62.07 24.04
N THR A 9 59.24 -61.25 23.66
CA THR A 9 59.26 -59.82 24.00
C THR A 9 58.14 -59.06 23.28
N ALA A 10 57.94 -59.31 21.98
CA ALA A 10 56.85 -58.74 21.20
C ALA A 10 55.47 -59.21 21.69
N ALA A 11 55.34 -60.50 22.04
CA ALA A 11 54.11 -61.06 22.61
C ALA A 11 53.75 -60.42 23.96
N SER A 12 54.74 -60.26 24.85
CA SER A 12 54.56 -59.61 26.15
C SER A 12 54.20 -58.13 26.01
N HIS A 13 54.76 -57.43 25.02
CA HIS A 13 54.45 -56.04 24.74
C HIS A 13 53.01 -55.86 24.23
N ALA A 14 52.59 -56.68 23.27
CA ALA A 14 51.22 -56.67 22.77
C ALA A 14 50.19 -56.99 23.88
N GLU A 15 50.48 -57.98 24.73
CA GLU A 15 49.62 -58.34 25.86
C GLU A 15 49.53 -57.20 26.90
N ASN A 16 50.63 -56.50 27.18
CA ASN A 16 50.62 -55.36 28.09
C ASN A 16 49.78 -54.18 27.56
N LEU A 17 49.84 -53.93 26.25
CA LEU A 17 49.01 -52.91 25.58
C LEU A 17 47.53 -53.31 25.56
N LEU A 18 47.22 -54.60 25.32
CA LEU A 18 45.85 -55.12 25.43
C LEU A 18 45.30 -54.99 26.85
N ARG A 19 46.07 -55.34 27.88
CA ARG A 19 45.68 -55.12 29.29
C ARG A 19 45.52 -53.65 29.65
N SER A 20 46.25 -52.76 29.00
CA SER A 20 46.08 -51.31 29.15
C SER A 20 44.75 -50.86 28.53
N ALA A 21 44.45 -51.31 27.30
CA ALA A 21 43.19 -51.04 26.63
C ALA A 21 41.99 -51.65 27.38
N GLU A 22 42.15 -52.83 27.98
CA GLU A 22 41.15 -53.46 28.87
C GLU A 22 40.84 -52.62 30.09
N ARG A 23 41.87 -52.11 30.77
CA ARG A 23 41.70 -51.25 31.94
C ARG A 23 40.96 -49.96 31.61
N ASP A 24 41.20 -49.40 30.43
CA ASP A 24 40.49 -48.19 29.97
C ASP A 24 38.98 -48.45 29.84
N VAL A 25 38.57 -49.58 29.24
CA VAL A 25 37.15 -49.89 28.98
C VAL A 25 36.42 -50.42 30.23
N MET A 26 37.13 -51.04 31.17
CA MET A 26 36.53 -51.57 32.40
C MET A 26 36.06 -50.47 33.37
N ASN A 27 36.53 -49.22 33.21
CA ASN A 27 36.08 -48.10 34.02
C ASN A 27 35.26 -47.10 33.20
N ALA A 28 33.99 -47.43 32.98
CA ALA A 28 33.05 -46.60 32.21
C ALA A 28 32.93 -45.15 32.72
N ARG A 29 33.19 -44.88 34.01
CA ARG A 29 33.10 -43.53 34.59
C ARG A 29 34.29 -42.62 34.25
N SER A 30 35.44 -43.19 33.90
CA SER A 30 36.65 -42.46 33.52
C SER A 30 37.11 -42.81 32.10
N PHE A 31 36.19 -43.33 31.30
CA PHE A 31 36.48 -43.74 29.93
C PHE A 31 36.74 -42.49 29.08
N ASP A 32 37.92 -42.44 28.48
CA ASP A 32 38.33 -41.40 27.53
C ASP A 32 38.51 -42.07 26.18
N ALA A 33 37.60 -41.76 25.25
CA ALA A 33 37.56 -42.41 23.95
C ALA A 33 38.78 -42.07 23.08
N ALA A 34 39.34 -40.85 23.19
CA ALA A 34 40.53 -40.45 22.43
C ALA A 34 41.79 -41.16 22.96
N ARG A 35 41.91 -41.26 24.30
CA ARG A 35 42.97 -42.04 24.93
C ARG A 35 42.85 -43.52 24.56
N HIS A 36 41.66 -44.09 24.66
CA HIS A 36 41.42 -45.50 24.34
C HIS A 36 41.71 -45.82 22.86
N GLN A 37 41.29 -44.96 21.93
CA GLN A 37 41.58 -45.13 20.50
C GLN A 37 43.09 -45.16 20.23
N THR A 38 43.86 -44.29 20.92
CA THR A 38 45.33 -44.27 20.83
C THR A 38 45.92 -45.56 21.40
N THR A 39 45.48 -46.01 22.57
CA THR A 39 45.94 -47.27 23.18
C THR A 39 45.63 -48.47 22.28
N ARG A 40 44.43 -48.51 21.68
CA ARG A 40 43.99 -49.58 20.77
C ARG A 40 44.76 -49.59 19.46
N ALA A 41 45.01 -48.43 18.83
CA ALA A 41 45.83 -48.33 17.62
C ALA A 41 47.25 -48.85 17.88
N THR A 42 47.82 -48.51 19.03
CA THR A 42 49.14 -49.02 19.46
C THR A 42 49.11 -50.55 19.69
N ALA A 43 48.03 -51.08 20.26
CA ALA A 43 47.84 -52.52 20.44
C ALA A 43 47.70 -53.28 19.11
N ILE A 44 46.97 -52.71 18.14
CA ILE A 44 46.85 -53.23 16.76
C ILE A 44 48.23 -53.28 16.09
N ALA A 45 48.98 -52.18 16.17
CA ALA A 45 50.33 -52.10 15.61
C ALA A 45 51.27 -53.15 16.24
N ALA A 46 51.18 -53.35 17.57
CA ALA A 46 51.98 -54.35 18.27
C ALA A 46 51.60 -55.79 17.90
N LEU A 47 50.31 -56.10 17.71
CA LEU A 47 49.85 -57.41 17.25
C LEU A 47 50.25 -57.68 15.80
N THR A 48 50.17 -56.67 14.93
CA THR A 48 50.62 -56.76 13.53
C THR A 48 52.13 -56.99 13.45
N ALA A 49 52.90 -56.33 14.31
CA ALA A 49 54.35 -56.54 14.41
C ALA A 49 54.69 -57.95 14.93
N LEU A 50 53.91 -58.50 15.87
CA LEU A 50 54.08 -59.88 16.35
C LEU A 50 53.78 -60.90 15.26
N GLU A 51 52.71 -60.71 14.49
CA GLU A 51 52.32 -61.57 13.37
C GLU A 51 53.36 -61.55 12.25
N ALA A 52 53.98 -60.40 11.98
CA ALA A 52 55.08 -60.28 11.02
C ALA A 52 56.34 -61.06 11.46
N LEU A 53 56.54 -61.26 12.77
CA LEU A 53 57.63 -62.05 13.33
C LEU A 53 57.30 -63.55 13.40
N THR A 54 56.03 -63.90 13.63
CA THR A 54 55.54 -65.28 13.68
C THR A 54 54.02 -65.33 13.47
N ALA A 55 53.60 -65.76 12.29
CA ALA A 55 52.19 -65.76 11.89
C ALA A 55 51.32 -66.72 12.73
N ASP A 56 51.89 -67.81 13.24
CA ASP A 56 51.18 -68.88 13.96
C ASP A 56 51.40 -68.85 15.47
N HIS A 57 51.75 -67.69 16.04
CA HIS A 57 51.95 -67.60 17.49
C HIS A 57 50.65 -67.95 18.24
N PRO A 58 50.67 -68.87 19.23
CA PRO A 58 49.47 -69.40 19.88
C PRO A 58 48.54 -68.33 20.48
N SER A 59 49.08 -67.17 20.86
CA SER A 59 48.31 -66.08 21.47
C SER A 59 47.68 -65.09 20.48
N LEU A 60 48.03 -65.11 19.18
CA LEU A 60 47.56 -64.10 18.21
C LEU A 60 46.04 -64.16 18.00
N GLY A 61 45.49 -65.38 17.87
CA GLY A 61 44.04 -65.57 17.68
C GLY A 61 43.22 -65.08 18.87
N GLU A 62 43.65 -65.42 20.09
CA GLU A 62 43.00 -64.97 21.33
C GLU A 62 43.16 -63.46 21.55
N ALA A 63 44.33 -62.90 21.26
CA ALA A 63 44.61 -61.48 21.38
C ALA A 63 43.79 -60.62 20.41
N ARG A 64 43.61 -61.06 19.15
CA ARG A 64 42.73 -60.39 18.18
C ARG A 64 41.27 -60.44 18.59
N LYS A 65 40.81 -61.61 19.04
CA LYS A 65 39.45 -61.75 19.58
C LYS A 65 39.21 -60.81 20.77
N ARG A 66 40.17 -60.72 21.70
CA ARG A 66 40.11 -59.77 22.82
C ARG A 66 40.08 -58.31 22.34
N LEU A 67 40.85 -57.95 21.32
CA LEU A 67 40.83 -56.61 20.74
C LEU A 67 39.46 -56.25 20.13
N ASP A 68 38.82 -57.20 19.45
CA ASP A 68 37.48 -57.02 18.88
C ASP A 68 36.41 -56.91 19.98
N GLU A 69 36.52 -57.73 21.03
CA GLU A 69 35.67 -57.64 22.22
C GLU A 69 35.83 -56.29 22.95
N LEU A 70 37.04 -55.74 22.98
CA LEU A 70 37.31 -54.41 23.55
C LEU A 70 36.72 -53.29 22.69
N ALA A 71 36.84 -53.40 21.37
CA ALA A 71 36.21 -52.46 20.45
C ALA A 71 34.69 -52.46 20.63
N ALA A 72 34.07 -53.63 20.75
CA ALA A 72 32.63 -53.75 21.00
C ALA A 72 32.23 -53.14 22.35
N LYS A 73 33.00 -53.37 23.42
CA LYS A 73 32.72 -52.79 24.75
C LYS A 73 32.92 -51.27 24.80
N ALA A 74 33.96 -50.76 24.13
CA ALA A 74 34.19 -49.32 23.99
C ALA A 74 33.04 -48.65 23.21
N ASP A 75 32.61 -49.27 22.12
CA ASP A 75 31.46 -48.80 21.33
C ASP A 75 30.19 -48.76 22.17
N VAL A 76 29.91 -49.76 23.03
CA VAL A 76 28.76 -49.73 23.96
C VAL A 76 28.80 -48.50 24.87
N ILE A 77 29.96 -48.18 25.45
CA ILE A 77 30.11 -47.01 26.34
C ILE A 77 29.87 -45.70 25.59
N VAL A 78 30.42 -45.57 24.37
CA VAL A 78 30.25 -44.38 23.52
C VAL A 78 28.79 -44.25 23.04
N ILE A 79 28.18 -45.35 22.60
CA ILE A 79 26.77 -45.41 22.19
C ILE A 79 25.87 -45.01 23.36
N ASP A 80 26.09 -45.55 24.56
CA ASP A 80 25.28 -45.22 25.74
C ASP A 80 25.41 -43.74 26.13
N ALA A 81 26.61 -43.16 26.02
CA ALA A 81 26.82 -41.72 26.23
C ALA A 81 26.08 -40.87 25.18
N ILE A 82 26.13 -41.26 23.90
CA ILE A 82 25.38 -40.58 22.82
C ILE A 82 23.88 -40.71 23.07
N LYS A 83 23.37 -41.91 23.40
CA LYS A 83 21.96 -42.14 23.74
C LYS A 83 21.50 -41.27 24.90
N GLN A 84 22.25 -41.22 26.00
CA GLN A 84 21.91 -40.39 27.14
C GLN A 84 21.85 -38.89 26.79
N ASN A 85 22.77 -38.43 25.93
CA ASN A 85 22.75 -37.05 25.44
C ASN A 85 21.58 -36.78 24.50
N VAL A 86 21.30 -37.68 23.55
CA VAL A 86 20.15 -37.59 22.63
C VAL A 86 18.84 -37.63 23.42
N ASP A 87 18.69 -38.52 24.40
CA ASP A 87 17.52 -38.59 25.28
C ASP A 87 17.38 -37.33 26.15
N GLY A 88 18.50 -36.80 26.64
CA GLY A 88 18.57 -35.56 27.42
C GLY A 88 18.12 -34.37 26.59
N LEU A 89 18.57 -34.29 25.34
CA LEU A 89 18.07 -33.35 24.36
C LEU A 89 16.57 -33.61 24.16
N GLN A 90 16.12 -34.79 23.72
CA GLN A 90 14.71 -35.13 23.50
C GLN A 90 13.78 -34.69 24.64
N ARG A 91 14.16 -34.92 25.90
CA ARG A 91 13.42 -34.46 27.08
C ARG A 91 13.41 -32.94 27.24
N ALA A 92 14.51 -32.26 26.93
CA ALA A 92 14.59 -30.80 26.97
C ALA A 92 13.63 -30.15 25.97
N ALA A 93 13.58 -30.58 24.69
CA ALA A 93 12.58 -29.98 23.80
C ALA A 93 11.18 -30.49 24.09
N ALA A 94 10.96 -31.72 24.56
CA ALA A 94 9.62 -32.11 25.01
C ALA A 94 9.08 -31.12 26.08
N ARG A 95 9.93 -30.71 27.03
CA ARG A 95 9.60 -29.69 28.05
C ARG A 95 9.44 -28.29 27.47
N GLU A 96 10.32 -27.86 26.56
CA GLU A 96 10.17 -26.55 25.91
C GLU A 96 8.92 -26.49 25.03
N LEU A 97 8.55 -27.59 24.37
CA LEU A 97 7.34 -27.72 23.58
C LEU A 97 6.08 -27.75 24.45
N GLU A 98 6.12 -28.43 25.58
CA GLU A 98 5.05 -28.43 26.57
C GLU A 98 4.91 -27.05 27.23
N SER A 99 6.03 -26.33 27.45
CA SER A 99 6.03 -24.93 27.88
C SER A 99 5.40 -24.02 26.83
N LEU A 100 5.74 -24.18 25.55
CA LEU A 100 5.15 -23.43 24.44
C LEU A 100 3.65 -23.72 24.28
N ALA A 101 3.22 -24.96 24.48
CA ALA A 101 1.81 -25.36 24.47
C ALA A 101 1.03 -24.83 25.69
N SER A 102 1.66 -24.82 26.87
CA SER A 102 1.07 -24.27 28.10
C SER A 102 0.97 -22.74 28.06
N ASP A 103 1.96 -22.08 27.45
CA ASP A 103 1.94 -20.64 27.22
C ASP A 103 0.86 -20.25 26.19
N ARG A 104 0.58 -21.12 25.21
CA ARG A 104 -0.54 -20.98 24.25
C ARG A 104 -1.91 -21.01 24.93
N GLU A 105 -2.10 -21.82 25.97
CA GLU A 105 -3.37 -21.85 26.73
C GLU A 105 -3.52 -20.65 27.68
N ARG A 106 -2.41 -20.11 28.22
CA ARG A 106 -2.43 -19.04 29.23
C ARG A 106 -2.46 -17.63 28.65
N ARG A 107 -1.91 -17.40 27.45
CA ARG A 107 -1.87 -16.08 26.79
C ARG A 107 -2.74 -16.11 25.54
N ALA A 108 -3.91 -15.48 25.58
CA ALA A 108 -4.87 -15.40 24.46
C ALA A 108 -4.37 -14.62 23.22
N THR A 109 -3.06 -14.47 23.02
CA THR A 109 -2.45 -13.70 21.94
C THR A 109 -1.05 -14.25 21.61
N THR A 110 -0.84 -14.54 20.32
CA THR A 110 0.40 -14.32 19.53
C THR A 110 1.73 -14.78 20.14
N ASP A 111 2.27 -15.92 19.69
CA ASP A 111 3.73 -16.17 19.49
C ASP A 111 4.14 -17.66 19.61
N VAL A 112 3.35 -18.61 19.08
CA VAL A 112 3.92 -19.94 18.77
C VAL A 112 4.06 -20.04 17.26
N ARG A 113 5.22 -19.60 16.76
CA ARG A 113 5.56 -19.62 15.34
C ARG A 113 6.01 -21.03 14.96
N PRO A 114 5.37 -21.72 14.02
CA PRO A 114 5.89 -22.99 13.48
C PRO A 114 7.32 -22.85 12.92
N ALA A 115 7.69 -21.64 12.49
CA ALA A 115 9.07 -21.29 12.16
C ALA A 115 10.04 -21.44 13.35
N ALA A 116 9.66 -20.99 14.55
CA ALA A 116 10.48 -21.16 15.76
C ALA A 116 10.64 -22.64 16.14
N TYR A 117 9.61 -23.45 15.89
CA TYR A 117 9.68 -24.91 16.05
C TYR A 117 10.67 -25.54 15.05
N ALA A 118 10.62 -25.13 13.78
CA ALA A 118 11.55 -25.58 12.75
C ALA A 118 13.00 -25.17 13.08
N ASP A 119 13.22 -23.94 13.55
CA ASP A 119 14.55 -23.45 13.90
C ASP A 119 15.14 -24.21 15.10
N LYS A 120 14.30 -24.57 16.09
CA LYS A 120 14.71 -25.42 17.20
C LYS A 120 15.04 -26.85 16.78
N GLN A 121 14.23 -27.44 15.89
CA GLN A 121 14.55 -28.76 15.32
C GLN A 121 15.85 -28.75 14.51
N GLN A 122 16.12 -27.67 13.76
CA GLN A 122 17.40 -27.49 13.06
C GLN A 122 18.57 -27.37 14.04
N GLU A 123 18.43 -26.58 15.11
CA GLU A 123 19.43 -26.43 16.16
C GLU A 123 19.80 -27.81 16.76
N TRP A 124 18.81 -28.66 16.96
CA TRP A 124 18.99 -30.03 17.42
C TRP A 124 19.66 -30.97 16.44
N ALA A 125 19.17 -30.99 15.19
CA ALA A 125 19.79 -31.78 14.14
C ALA A 125 21.28 -31.44 14.03
N ASN A 126 21.64 -30.15 14.15
CA ASN A 126 23.02 -29.70 14.15
C ASN A 126 23.83 -30.21 15.36
N LYS A 127 23.25 -30.21 16.58
CA LYS A 127 23.93 -30.72 17.79
C LYS A 127 24.16 -32.24 17.72
N VAL A 128 23.15 -33.00 17.27
CA VAL A 128 23.25 -34.46 17.12
C VAL A 128 24.26 -34.81 16.02
N ARG A 129 24.24 -34.09 14.89
CA ARG A 129 25.26 -34.22 13.84
C ARG A 129 26.67 -33.98 14.36
N ALA A 130 26.90 -32.88 15.06
CA ALA A 130 28.23 -32.56 15.60
C ALA A 130 28.73 -33.64 16.58
N GLN A 131 27.84 -34.21 17.40
CA GLN A 131 28.19 -35.31 18.31
C GLN A 131 28.49 -36.61 17.55
N LEU A 132 27.68 -36.95 16.54
CA LEU A 132 27.90 -38.11 15.69
C LEU A 132 29.22 -38.00 14.92
N ASP A 133 29.50 -36.85 14.32
CA ASP A 133 30.74 -36.62 13.56
C ASP A 133 31.99 -36.71 14.45
N ALA A 134 31.91 -36.23 15.70
CA ALA A 134 32.99 -36.36 16.68
C ALA A 134 33.22 -37.81 17.13
N ALA A 135 32.15 -38.61 17.21
CA ALA A 135 32.22 -40.02 17.63
C ALA A 135 32.47 -41.00 16.47
N ARG A 136 32.20 -40.61 15.23
CA ARG A 136 32.29 -41.45 14.02
C ARG A 136 33.66 -42.14 13.86
N PRO A 137 34.81 -41.50 14.14
CA PRO A 137 36.11 -42.17 14.08
C PRO A 137 36.32 -43.27 15.13
N GLN A 138 35.52 -43.28 16.20
CA GLN A 138 35.65 -44.19 17.35
C GLN A 138 34.73 -45.41 17.20
N LEU A 139 33.57 -45.27 16.54
CA LEU A 139 32.57 -46.30 16.30
C LEU A 139 33.02 -47.29 15.21
N THR A 140 33.87 -48.24 15.57
CA THR A 140 34.55 -49.11 14.58
C THR A 140 34.01 -50.53 14.51
N SER A 141 33.16 -50.96 15.47
CA SER A 141 32.49 -52.25 15.40
C SER A 141 31.28 -52.21 14.47
N ALA A 142 30.79 -53.39 14.07
CA ALA A 142 29.55 -53.51 13.29
C ALA A 142 28.33 -52.88 14.02
N ALA A 143 28.28 -52.97 15.34
CA ALA A 143 27.22 -52.36 16.15
C ALA A 143 27.32 -50.83 16.18
N GLY A 144 28.54 -50.28 16.31
CA GLY A 144 28.79 -48.84 16.24
C GLY A 144 28.45 -48.25 14.87
N GLN A 145 28.81 -48.93 13.79
CA GLN A 145 28.48 -48.52 12.43
C GLN A 145 26.97 -48.59 12.14
N ALA A 146 26.27 -49.62 12.64
CA ALA A 146 24.82 -49.71 12.53
C ALA A 146 24.09 -48.56 13.27
N TYR A 147 24.57 -48.20 14.47
CA TYR A 147 24.01 -47.09 15.24
C TYR A 147 24.28 -45.72 14.58
N ALA A 148 25.47 -45.53 13.99
CA ALA A 148 25.77 -44.33 13.21
C ALA A 148 24.81 -44.17 12.00
N ALA A 149 24.52 -45.26 11.29
CA ALA A 149 23.58 -45.27 10.18
C ALA A 149 22.12 -44.99 10.61
N GLU A 150 21.71 -45.47 11.79
CA GLU A 150 20.41 -45.17 12.40
C GLU A 150 20.28 -43.66 12.68
N LEU A 151 21.31 -43.05 13.28
CA LEU A 151 21.32 -41.61 13.55
C LEU A 151 21.36 -40.76 12.27
N ASP A 152 22.12 -41.18 11.25
CA ASP A 152 22.11 -40.52 9.93
C ASP A 152 20.71 -40.56 9.29
N THR A 153 19.99 -41.67 9.43
CA THR A 153 18.60 -41.82 8.95
C THR A 153 17.64 -40.92 9.71
N TRP A 154 17.80 -40.81 11.03
CA TRP A 154 17.01 -39.92 11.87
C TRP A 154 17.25 -38.44 11.52
N LEU A 155 18.52 -38.05 11.31
CA LEU A 155 18.89 -36.69 10.88
C LEU A 155 18.25 -36.35 9.53
N ALA A 156 18.39 -37.22 8.53
CA ALA A 156 17.81 -37.02 7.20
C ALA A 156 16.27 -36.88 7.26
N THR A 157 15.60 -37.70 8.08
CA THR A 157 14.15 -37.63 8.28
C THR A 157 13.72 -36.31 8.93
N THR A 158 14.51 -35.82 9.90
CA THR A 158 14.22 -34.59 10.63
C THR A 158 14.41 -33.38 9.72
N GLU A 159 15.53 -33.33 8.99
CA GLU A 159 15.84 -32.24 8.07
C GLU A 159 14.90 -32.18 6.86
N GLY A 160 14.46 -33.34 6.36
CA GLY A 160 13.45 -33.42 5.30
C GLY A 160 12.09 -32.81 5.69
N ARG A 161 11.77 -32.70 6.99
CA ARG A 161 10.52 -32.11 7.49
C ARG A 161 10.60 -30.59 7.74
N LEU A 162 11.81 -30.04 7.87
CA LEU A 162 12.02 -28.63 8.20
C LEU A 162 11.43 -27.66 7.17
N PRO A 163 11.57 -27.88 5.84
CA PRO A 163 10.98 -26.99 4.84
C PRO A 163 9.46 -26.89 4.96
N GLY A 164 8.77 -28.01 5.19
CA GLY A 164 7.31 -28.03 5.39
C GLY A 164 6.87 -27.27 6.64
N LEU A 165 7.63 -27.39 7.74
CA LEU A 165 7.35 -26.66 8.99
C LEU A 165 7.61 -25.15 8.86
N ARG A 166 8.65 -24.76 8.12
CA ARG A 166 8.93 -23.34 7.82
C ARG A 166 7.87 -22.73 6.92
N MET A 167 7.48 -23.45 5.87
CA MET A 167 6.40 -23.01 4.97
C MET A 167 5.06 -22.88 5.70
N LEU A 168 4.76 -23.82 6.61
CA LEU A 168 3.62 -23.68 7.53
C LEU A 168 3.77 -22.44 8.41
N GLY A 169 4.96 -22.16 8.94
CA GLY A 169 5.24 -20.96 9.73
C GLY A 169 5.00 -19.66 8.95
N GLU A 170 5.51 -19.58 7.73
CA GLU A 170 5.30 -18.45 6.82
C GLU A 170 3.83 -18.28 6.46
N ALA A 171 3.11 -19.38 6.20
CA ALA A 171 1.67 -19.36 5.99
C ALA A 171 0.96 -18.79 7.23
N PHE A 172 1.28 -19.28 8.44
CA PHE A 172 0.68 -18.81 9.71
C PHE A 172 0.92 -17.33 10.00
N GLU A 173 2.10 -16.79 9.67
CA GLU A 173 2.37 -15.34 9.76
C GLU A 173 1.47 -14.54 8.80
N LEU A 174 1.22 -15.05 7.59
CA LEU A 174 0.25 -14.46 6.66
C LEU A 174 -1.21 -14.59 7.16
N PHE A 175 -1.52 -15.57 8.03
CA PHE A 175 -2.81 -15.70 8.73
C PHE A 175 -3.04 -14.64 9.82
N HIS A 176 -2.03 -13.83 10.16
CA HIS A 176 -2.05 -12.84 11.24
C HIS A 176 -1.84 -11.38 10.75
N LEU A 177 -2.42 -11.03 9.60
CA LEU A 177 -2.45 -9.64 9.16
C LEU A 177 -3.40 -8.79 10.02
N SER A 178 -2.88 -7.68 10.55
CA SER A 178 -3.68 -6.68 11.26
C SER A 178 -4.58 -5.94 10.28
N VAL A 179 -5.89 -5.98 10.51
CA VAL A 179 -6.86 -5.17 9.78
C VAL A 179 -6.76 -3.72 10.30
N PRO A 180 -6.57 -2.70 9.45
CA PRO A 180 -6.57 -1.32 9.88
C PRO A 180 -7.91 -0.97 10.57
N GLY A 181 -7.85 -0.59 11.85
CA GLY A 181 -9.02 -0.14 12.62
C GLY A 181 -9.47 -1.07 13.76
N ASN A 182 -8.90 -2.27 13.93
CA ASN A 182 -9.21 -3.15 15.06
C ASN A 182 -7.93 -3.43 15.90
N ARG A 183 -7.96 -3.15 17.21
CA ARG A 183 -6.78 -3.23 18.10
C ARG A 183 -6.37 -4.66 18.48
N THR A 184 -7.14 -5.66 18.09
CA THR A 184 -6.84 -7.08 18.34
C THR A 184 -6.58 -7.76 16.99
N ALA A 185 -5.40 -8.36 16.83
CA ALA A 185 -5.09 -9.19 15.67
C ALA A 185 -6.05 -10.39 15.64
N SER A 186 -7.07 -10.34 14.79
CA SER A 186 -7.96 -11.46 14.55
C SER A 186 -7.34 -12.34 13.47
N SER A 187 -7.03 -13.60 13.80
CA SER A 187 -6.60 -14.55 12.78
C SER A 187 -7.74 -14.81 11.79
N PHE A 188 -7.42 -15.02 10.51
CA PHE A 188 -8.45 -15.31 9.50
C PHE A 188 -9.33 -16.52 9.88
N VAL A 189 -8.76 -17.53 10.55
CA VAL A 189 -9.52 -18.68 11.07
C VAL A 189 -10.52 -18.26 12.15
N LEU A 190 -10.11 -17.42 13.11
CA LEU A 190 -11.02 -16.90 14.13
C LEU A 190 -12.12 -16.03 13.52
N ALA A 191 -11.81 -15.27 12.48
CA ALA A 191 -12.80 -14.47 11.76
C ALA A 191 -13.86 -15.38 11.10
N LEU A 192 -13.44 -16.45 10.42
CA LEU A 192 -14.37 -17.42 9.83
C LEU A 192 -15.22 -18.12 10.91
N ASP A 193 -14.63 -18.54 12.04
CA ASP A 193 -15.34 -19.18 13.14
C ASP A 193 -16.39 -18.25 13.77
N MET A 194 -16.06 -16.96 13.93
CA MET A 194 -17.00 -15.96 14.44
C MET A 194 -18.20 -15.78 13.50
N ILE A 195 -17.94 -15.69 12.19
CA ILE A 195 -18.98 -15.52 11.17
C ILE A 195 -19.89 -16.74 11.13
N GLU A 196 -19.34 -17.96 11.13
CA GLU A 196 -20.11 -19.21 11.18
C GLU A 196 -20.99 -19.31 12.43
N LYS A 197 -20.45 -18.94 13.60
CA LYS A 197 -21.18 -18.97 14.87
C LYS A 197 -22.31 -17.97 14.91
N ASP A 198 -22.14 -16.81 14.27
CA ASP A 198 -23.14 -15.76 14.27
C ASP A 198 -24.18 -15.91 13.13
N PHE A 199 -23.97 -16.79 12.15
CA PHE A 199 -24.84 -17.04 10.98
C PHE A 199 -26.30 -17.43 11.32
N GLY A 200 -26.61 -17.74 12.59
CA GLY A 200 -27.96 -18.01 13.10
C GLY A 200 -28.58 -16.93 13.98
N ARG A 201 -27.97 -15.74 14.08
CA ARG A 201 -28.46 -14.61 14.91
C ARG A 201 -29.22 -13.58 14.09
N ASP A 202 -30.13 -12.84 14.74
CA ASP A 202 -31.04 -11.86 14.14
C ASP A 202 -30.38 -10.57 13.56
N ASP A 203 -29.05 -10.51 13.47
CA ASP A 203 -28.29 -9.35 12.99
C ASP A 203 -27.45 -9.68 11.75
N PRO A 204 -28.09 -9.79 10.57
CA PRO A 204 -27.39 -10.05 9.31
C PRO A 204 -26.42 -8.92 8.90
N GLU A 205 -26.60 -7.69 9.36
CA GLU A 205 -25.71 -6.57 9.01
C GLU A 205 -24.34 -6.75 9.63
N ARG A 206 -24.30 -7.10 10.91
CA ARG A 206 -23.05 -7.37 11.62
C ARG A 206 -22.29 -8.55 11.01
N ILE A 207 -22.98 -9.58 10.55
CA ILE A 207 -22.37 -10.77 9.94
C ILE A 207 -21.75 -10.41 8.59
N VAL A 208 -22.45 -9.64 7.75
CA VAL A 208 -21.91 -9.19 6.46
C VAL A 208 -20.73 -8.24 6.64
N LEU A 209 -20.77 -7.34 7.62
CA LEU A 209 -19.65 -6.44 7.92
C LEU A 209 -18.42 -7.20 8.43
N ALA A 210 -18.60 -8.19 9.31
CA ALA A 210 -17.51 -9.08 9.75
C ALA A 210 -16.93 -9.88 8.58
N TRP A 211 -17.78 -10.31 7.65
CA TRP A 211 -17.36 -10.99 6.43
C TRP A 211 -16.56 -10.11 5.47
N ASP A 212 -16.99 -8.88 5.22
CA ASP A 212 -16.25 -7.97 4.33
C ASP A 212 -14.85 -7.67 4.87
N VAL A 213 -14.69 -7.64 6.20
CA VAL A 213 -13.37 -7.58 6.86
C VAL A 213 -12.57 -8.88 6.64
N ALA A 214 -13.19 -10.05 6.83
CA ALA A 214 -12.53 -11.34 6.61
C ALA A 214 -12.08 -11.53 5.14
N LYS A 215 -12.84 -11.01 4.18
CA LYS A 215 -12.52 -11.04 2.74
C LYS A 215 -11.24 -10.30 2.40
N GLN A 216 -10.88 -9.23 3.12
CA GLN A 216 -9.61 -8.52 2.89
C GLN A 216 -8.38 -9.39 3.21
N LEU A 217 -8.55 -10.39 4.07
CA LEU A 217 -7.48 -11.31 4.43
C LEU A 217 -7.26 -12.39 3.36
N ILE A 218 -8.23 -12.66 2.47
CA ILE A 218 -8.14 -13.75 1.47
C ILE A 218 -7.00 -13.59 0.45
N GLY A 219 -6.65 -12.33 0.13
CA GLY A 219 -5.63 -12.01 -0.86
C GLY A 219 -4.23 -12.55 -0.50
N ALA A 220 -3.95 -12.68 0.80
CA ALA A 220 -2.71 -13.28 1.29
C ALA A 220 -2.67 -14.82 1.13
N PHE A 221 -3.83 -15.48 0.94
CA PHE A 221 -3.97 -16.93 0.86
C PHE A 221 -4.16 -17.48 -0.56
N ALA A 222 -4.24 -16.61 -1.57
CA ALA A 222 -4.33 -17.01 -2.98
C ALA A 222 -2.95 -17.30 -3.61
N ASP A 223 -1.86 -17.28 -2.83
CA ASP A 223 -0.52 -17.59 -3.30
C ASP A 223 -0.41 -19.09 -3.67
N PRO A 224 0.01 -19.43 -4.91
CA PRO A 224 0.14 -20.82 -5.38
C PRO A 224 0.99 -21.71 -4.47
N ARG A 225 1.93 -21.13 -3.71
CA ARG A 225 2.83 -21.87 -2.80
C ARG A 225 2.08 -22.58 -1.66
N PHE A 226 0.88 -22.12 -1.30
CA PHE A 226 0.09 -22.71 -0.22
C PHE A 226 -0.97 -23.69 -0.71
N ALA A 227 -1.07 -23.94 -2.02
CA ALA A 227 -2.06 -24.85 -2.59
C ALA A 227 -1.86 -26.31 -2.16
N GLU A 228 -0.62 -26.70 -1.86
CA GLU A 228 -0.26 -28.06 -1.45
C GLU A 228 -0.36 -28.29 0.07
N VAL A 229 -0.72 -27.26 0.86
CA VAL A 229 -0.85 -27.36 2.31
C VAL A 229 -2.30 -27.73 2.68
N PRO A 230 -2.58 -28.96 3.19
CA PRO A 230 -3.94 -29.43 3.44
C PRO A 230 -4.74 -28.53 4.40
N GLU A 231 -4.08 -27.99 5.42
CA GLU A 231 -4.68 -27.09 6.41
C GLU A 231 -5.15 -25.78 5.78
N VAL A 232 -4.37 -25.22 4.85
CA VAL A 232 -4.73 -23.98 4.13
C VAL A 232 -5.88 -24.26 3.16
N ALA A 233 -5.80 -25.35 2.41
CA ALA A 233 -6.85 -25.78 1.48
C ALA A 233 -8.21 -25.95 2.20
N LYS A 234 -8.21 -26.51 3.41
CA LYS A 234 -9.41 -26.63 4.25
C LYS A 234 -10.03 -25.27 4.59
N GLN A 235 -9.23 -24.27 4.98
CA GLN A 235 -9.74 -22.94 5.32
C GLN A 235 -10.24 -22.18 4.08
N VAL A 236 -9.58 -22.34 2.93
CA VAL A 236 -10.04 -21.76 1.66
C VAL A 236 -11.39 -22.37 1.24
N ALA A 237 -11.58 -23.68 1.42
CA ALA A 237 -12.86 -24.32 1.15
C ALA A 237 -13.98 -23.80 2.06
N ARG A 238 -13.69 -23.60 3.36
CA ARG A 238 -14.64 -22.98 4.32
C ARG A 238 -15.01 -21.55 3.92
N TYR A 239 -14.02 -20.74 3.56
CA TYR A 239 -14.25 -19.39 3.05
C TYR A 239 -15.19 -19.41 1.84
N ARG A 240 -14.94 -20.25 0.82
CA ARG A 240 -15.80 -20.31 -0.37
C ARG A 240 -17.24 -20.71 -0.03
N ALA A 241 -17.42 -21.65 0.90
CA ALA A 241 -18.75 -22.05 1.35
C ALA A 241 -19.49 -20.90 2.05
N LEU A 242 -18.81 -20.15 2.91
CA LEU A 242 -19.38 -18.96 3.56
C LEU A 242 -19.68 -17.84 2.57
N GLU A 243 -18.80 -17.60 1.59
CA GLU A 243 -19.02 -16.60 0.55
C GLU A 243 -20.32 -16.87 -0.22
N ALA A 244 -20.52 -18.13 -0.62
CA ALA A 244 -21.73 -18.57 -1.29
C ALA A 244 -22.96 -18.31 -0.41
N ARG A 245 -22.94 -18.74 0.85
CA ARG A 245 -24.06 -18.54 1.78
C ARG A 245 -24.38 -17.08 2.05
N ILE A 246 -23.36 -16.23 2.19
CA ILE A 246 -23.56 -14.78 2.39
C ILE A 246 -24.20 -14.15 1.16
N ALA A 247 -23.73 -14.53 -0.03
CA ALA A 247 -24.27 -14.04 -1.29
C ALA A 247 -25.72 -14.50 -1.52
N THR A 248 -26.08 -15.73 -1.15
CA THR A 248 -27.41 -16.30 -1.43
C THR A 248 -28.43 -16.11 -0.32
N GLU A 249 -28.02 -16.08 0.96
CA GLU A 249 -28.92 -16.03 2.12
C GLU A 249 -28.98 -14.61 2.71
N LEU A 250 -27.82 -14.04 3.10
CA LEU A 250 -27.79 -12.83 3.92
C LEU A 250 -27.93 -11.54 3.11
N ARG A 251 -27.22 -11.42 1.99
CA ARG A 251 -27.26 -10.19 1.16
C ARG A 251 -28.66 -9.91 0.59
N PRO A 252 -29.40 -10.90 0.04
CA PRO A 252 -30.78 -10.67 -0.41
C PRO A 252 -31.72 -10.30 0.73
N MET A 253 -31.57 -10.94 1.90
CA MET A 253 -32.37 -10.61 3.09
C MET A 253 -32.11 -9.18 3.58
N LEU A 254 -30.84 -8.72 3.57
CA LEU A 254 -30.49 -7.34 3.91
C LEU A 254 -31.01 -6.34 2.88
N ALA A 255 -30.91 -6.65 1.60
CA ALA A 255 -31.46 -5.83 0.54
C ALA A 255 -32.96 -5.61 0.75
N LYS A 256 -33.70 -6.69 1.00
CA LYS A 256 -35.13 -6.62 1.31
C LYS A 256 -35.42 -5.81 2.58
N LYS A 257 -34.71 -6.05 3.69
CA LYS A 257 -34.90 -5.30 4.94
C LYS A 257 -34.66 -3.79 4.77
N ARG A 258 -33.74 -3.39 3.88
CA ARG A 258 -33.35 -1.99 3.65
C ARG A 258 -34.20 -1.29 2.59
N ALA A 259 -34.60 -1.99 1.53
CA ALA A 259 -35.42 -1.45 0.45
C ALA A 259 -36.90 -1.34 0.83
N GLN A 260 -37.44 -2.30 1.59
CA GLN A 260 -38.87 -2.37 1.91
C GLN A 260 -39.43 -1.10 2.58
N PRO A 261 -38.79 -0.48 3.60
CA PRO A 261 -39.30 0.76 4.21
C PRO A 261 -39.29 1.95 3.23
N LEU A 262 -38.34 1.97 2.29
CA LEU A 262 -38.25 3.01 1.26
C LEU A 262 -39.38 2.84 0.23
N ILE A 263 -39.65 1.59 -0.19
CA ILE A 263 -40.80 1.26 -1.06
C ILE A 263 -42.12 1.67 -0.38
N GLU A 264 -42.29 1.35 0.91
CA GLU A 264 -43.48 1.72 1.68
C GLU A 264 -43.66 3.24 1.79
N THR A 265 -42.58 3.98 2.01
CA THR A 265 -42.61 5.44 2.06
C THR A 265 -42.95 6.04 0.69
N ALA A 266 -42.32 5.56 -0.37
CA ALA A 266 -42.55 6.03 -1.74
C ALA A 266 -43.96 5.66 -2.26
N ASN A 267 -44.55 4.57 -1.79
CA ASN A 267 -45.93 4.18 -2.11
C ASN A 267 -46.94 5.27 -1.75
N HIS A 268 -46.74 5.97 -0.63
CA HIS A 268 -47.62 7.06 -0.22
C HIS A 268 -47.59 8.22 -1.25
N SER A 269 -46.39 8.61 -1.69
CA SER A 269 -46.22 9.65 -2.72
C SER A 269 -46.74 9.21 -4.09
N LEU A 270 -46.62 7.92 -4.43
CA LEU A 270 -47.17 7.35 -5.65
C LEU A 270 -48.70 7.44 -5.67
N ASP A 271 -49.35 7.09 -4.56
CA ASP A 271 -50.80 7.18 -4.44
C ASP A 271 -51.28 8.63 -4.44
N GLN A 272 -50.53 9.54 -3.81
CA GLN A 272 -50.82 10.97 -3.83
C GLN A 272 -50.71 11.54 -5.25
N LEU A 273 -49.67 11.18 -6.01
CA LEU A 273 -49.52 11.56 -7.41
C LEU A 273 -50.70 11.09 -8.27
N LYS A 274 -51.13 9.83 -8.11
CA LYS A 274 -52.30 9.31 -8.85
C LYS A 274 -53.55 10.12 -8.56
N ARG A 275 -53.86 10.39 -7.28
CA ARG A 275 -55.04 11.18 -6.88
C ARG A 275 -54.99 12.60 -7.40
N ASP A 276 -53.85 13.27 -7.28
CA ASP A 276 -53.71 14.65 -7.76
C ASP A 276 -53.83 14.73 -9.29
N THR A 277 -53.33 13.71 -10.00
CA THR A 277 -53.48 13.57 -11.45
C THR A 277 -54.94 13.35 -11.83
N ASP A 278 -55.65 12.45 -11.13
CA ASP A 278 -57.09 12.21 -11.36
C ASP A 278 -57.93 13.48 -11.10
N ASN A 279 -57.49 14.34 -10.17
CA ASN A 279 -58.14 15.63 -9.86
C ASN A 279 -57.74 16.78 -10.79
N LEU A 280 -56.81 16.56 -11.73
CA LEU A 280 -56.27 17.58 -12.64
C LEU A 280 -55.72 18.84 -11.94
N ASP A 281 -55.25 18.70 -10.68
CA ASP A 281 -54.69 19.81 -9.91
C ASP A 281 -53.20 19.98 -10.26
N GLU A 282 -52.93 20.85 -11.25
CA GLU A 282 -51.58 21.12 -11.79
C GLU A 282 -50.53 21.40 -10.69
N ALA A 283 -50.87 22.19 -9.67
CA ALA A 283 -49.93 22.59 -8.62
C ALA A 283 -49.63 21.43 -7.67
N ARG A 284 -50.64 20.62 -7.34
CA ARG A 284 -50.45 19.42 -6.50
C ARG A 284 -49.74 18.31 -7.26
N VAL A 285 -50.03 18.10 -8.55
CA VAL A 285 -49.33 17.11 -9.37
C VAL A 285 -47.84 17.42 -9.45
N LEU A 286 -47.45 18.68 -9.68
CA LEU A 286 -46.05 19.08 -9.66
C LEU A 286 -45.37 18.76 -8.32
N LYS A 287 -46.03 19.10 -7.22
CA LYS A 287 -45.53 18.83 -5.86
C LYS A 287 -45.38 17.32 -5.62
N SER A 288 -46.39 16.53 -5.98
CA SER A 288 -46.41 15.08 -5.80
C SER A 288 -45.41 14.37 -6.73
N ARG A 289 -45.16 14.89 -7.94
CA ARG A 289 -44.10 14.41 -8.84
C ARG A 289 -42.71 14.62 -8.23
N ALA A 290 -42.45 15.81 -7.68
CA ALA A 290 -41.18 16.11 -7.01
C ALA A 290 -40.97 15.18 -5.80
N GLN A 291 -41.98 15.07 -4.92
CA GLN A 291 -41.93 14.19 -3.76
C GLN A 291 -41.71 12.71 -4.12
N LEU A 292 -42.36 12.23 -5.18
CA LEU A 292 -42.16 10.85 -5.63
C LEU A 292 -40.78 10.64 -6.26
N ARG A 293 -40.23 11.61 -7.00
CA ARG A 293 -38.85 11.52 -7.53
C ARG A 293 -37.84 11.46 -6.39
N ASP A 294 -38.01 12.30 -5.37
CA ASP A 294 -37.14 12.33 -4.20
C ASP A 294 -37.22 11.00 -3.41
N ALA A 295 -38.43 10.44 -3.26
CA ALA A 295 -38.62 9.16 -2.60
C ALA A 295 -38.07 7.95 -3.41
N LEU A 296 -38.03 8.04 -4.75
CA LEU A 296 -37.50 7.00 -5.62
C LEU A 296 -35.97 7.04 -5.77
N ALA A 297 -35.35 8.20 -5.60
CA ALA A 297 -33.90 8.38 -5.75
C ALA A 297 -33.04 7.33 -5.00
N PRO A 298 -33.28 7.01 -3.70
CA PRO A 298 -32.49 6.00 -3.02
C PRO A 298 -32.75 4.58 -3.53
N LEU A 299 -33.96 4.30 -4.02
CA LEU A 299 -34.34 2.99 -4.59
C LEU A 299 -33.67 2.76 -5.94
N THR A 300 -33.69 3.75 -6.82
CA THR A 300 -33.08 3.65 -8.16
C THR A 300 -31.54 3.69 -8.13
N ARG A 301 -30.94 4.29 -7.10
CA ARG A 301 -29.47 4.34 -6.97
C ARG A 301 -28.90 3.09 -6.32
N ASP A 302 -29.47 2.67 -5.19
CA ASP A 302 -28.84 1.70 -4.30
C ASP A 302 -29.43 0.28 -4.45
N TRP A 303 -30.61 0.14 -5.07
CA TRP A 303 -31.41 -1.10 -4.99
C TRP A 303 -32.00 -1.56 -6.34
N MET A 304 -31.52 -1.04 -7.47
CA MET A 304 -32.03 -1.47 -8.79
C MET A 304 -31.75 -2.93 -9.13
N ASP A 305 -30.83 -3.60 -8.43
CA ASP A 305 -30.59 -5.04 -8.62
C ASP A 305 -31.62 -5.92 -7.88
N ASP A 306 -32.45 -5.32 -7.02
CA ASP A 306 -33.54 -6.01 -6.31
C ASP A 306 -34.83 -6.02 -7.14
N LEU A 307 -35.41 -7.21 -7.29
CA LEU A 307 -36.57 -7.44 -8.17
C LEU A 307 -37.82 -6.68 -7.69
N ASP A 308 -38.05 -6.66 -6.37
CA ASP A 308 -39.20 -5.96 -5.75
C ASP A 308 -39.09 -4.44 -6.00
N THR A 309 -37.86 -3.90 -5.94
CA THR A 309 -37.55 -2.50 -6.25
C THR A 309 -37.76 -2.16 -7.73
N GLN A 310 -37.26 -3.01 -8.66
CA GLN A 310 -37.48 -2.82 -10.10
C GLN A 310 -38.97 -2.75 -10.45
N ASP A 311 -39.76 -3.68 -9.90
CA ASP A 311 -41.21 -3.73 -10.09
C ASP A 311 -41.91 -2.47 -9.57
N PHE A 312 -41.47 -1.95 -8.42
CA PHE A 312 -42.00 -0.72 -7.85
C PHE A 312 -41.64 0.53 -8.66
N VAL A 313 -40.38 0.66 -9.11
CA VAL A 313 -39.93 1.76 -9.97
C VAL A 313 -40.71 1.76 -11.30
N ALA A 314 -40.95 0.58 -11.88
CA ALA A 314 -41.76 0.44 -13.09
C ALA A 314 -43.22 0.93 -12.88
N LYS A 315 -43.81 0.68 -11.71
CA LYS A 315 -45.15 1.23 -11.35
C LYS A 315 -45.13 2.76 -11.27
N CYS A 316 -44.08 3.34 -10.70
CA CYS A 316 -43.95 4.80 -10.60
C CYS A 316 -43.72 5.46 -11.96
N ALA A 317 -42.90 4.85 -12.83
CA ALA A 317 -42.68 5.33 -14.19
C ALA A 317 -44.00 5.44 -14.99
N LYS A 318 -44.91 4.46 -14.83
CA LYS A 318 -46.25 4.51 -15.42
C LYS A 318 -47.09 5.68 -14.89
N ALA A 319 -46.99 6.02 -13.60
CA ALA A 319 -47.70 7.15 -13.02
C ALA A 319 -47.14 8.51 -13.48
N PHE A 320 -45.82 8.63 -13.66
CA PHE A 320 -45.20 9.80 -14.28
C PHE A 320 -45.63 9.98 -15.73
N ALA A 321 -45.64 8.91 -16.53
CA ALA A 321 -46.06 8.98 -17.93
C ALA A 321 -47.54 9.41 -18.05
N ARG A 322 -48.41 8.90 -17.17
CA ARG A 322 -49.83 9.27 -17.14
C ARG A 322 -50.03 10.76 -16.81
N SER A 323 -49.40 11.25 -15.75
CA SER A 323 -49.52 12.67 -15.38
C SER A 323 -48.92 13.64 -16.41
N GLU A 324 -47.94 13.19 -17.19
CA GLU A 324 -47.38 13.96 -18.30
C GLU A 324 -48.31 13.98 -19.51
N ALA A 325 -48.97 12.87 -19.83
CA ALA A 325 -49.99 12.82 -20.88
C ALA A 325 -51.20 13.70 -20.57
N ASP A 326 -51.60 13.78 -19.29
CA ASP A 326 -52.81 14.48 -18.86
C ASP A 326 -52.59 16.00 -18.66
N LEU A 327 -51.37 16.48 -18.38
CA LEU A 327 -51.09 17.88 -17.98
C LEU A 327 -49.89 18.56 -18.71
N GLY A 328 -49.26 17.85 -19.65
CA GLY A 328 -47.96 18.10 -20.33
C GLY A 328 -47.40 19.52 -20.41
N ASP A 329 -47.88 20.35 -21.34
CA ASP A 329 -47.14 21.56 -21.78
C ASP A 329 -46.99 22.66 -20.72
N LYS A 330 -47.96 22.81 -19.82
CA LYS A 330 -47.92 23.86 -18.80
C LYS A 330 -46.92 23.56 -17.68
N ILE A 331 -46.76 22.28 -17.35
CA ILE A 331 -45.83 21.80 -16.33
C ILE A 331 -44.39 22.03 -16.78
N VAL A 332 -44.07 21.64 -18.01
CA VAL A 332 -42.74 21.81 -18.60
C VAL A 332 -42.37 23.29 -18.70
N MET A 333 -43.32 24.16 -19.09
CA MET A 333 -43.08 25.60 -19.17
C MET A 333 -42.73 26.24 -17.81
N ARG A 334 -43.42 25.87 -16.73
CA ARG A 334 -43.11 26.39 -15.39
C ARG A 334 -41.77 25.91 -14.84
N GLU A 335 -41.39 24.66 -15.14
CA GLU A 335 -40.07 24.14 -14.75
C GLU A 335 -38.94 24.89 -15.49
N ILE A 336 -39.12 25.22 -16.78
CA ILE A 336 -38.18 26.05 -17.55
C ILE A 336 -38.07 27.47 -16.97
N GLU A 337 -39.20 28.10 -16.61
CA GLU A 337 -39.21 29.43 -16.01
C GLU A 337 -38.48 29.47 -14.66
N GLY A 338 -38.61 28.42 -13.85
CA GLY A 338 -37.88 28.27 -12.59
C GLY A 338 -36.36 28.22 -12.78
N VAL A 339 -35.86 27.53 -13.83
CA VAL A 339 -34.43 27.48 -14.14
C VAL A 339 -33.93 28.82 -14.73
N GLU A 340 -34.76 29.50 -15.53
CA GLU A 340 -34.40 30.76 -16.18
C GLU A 340 -34.02 31.87 -15.20
N VAL A 341 -34.70 31.93 -14.04
CA VAL A 341 -34.42 32.92 -12.97
C VAL A 341 -32.96 32.88 -12.50
N PHE A 342 -32.30 31.72 -12.55
CA PHE A 342 -30.92 31.57 -12.09
C PHE A 342 -29.90 31.73 -13.22
N VAL A 343 -30.21 31.23 -14.43
CA VAL A 343 -29.26 31.22 -15.53
C VAL A 343 -29.13 32.60 -16.19
N LYS A 344 -30.25 33.29 -16.43
CA LYS A 344 -30.26 34.56 -17.17
C LYS A 344 -29.41 35.67 -16.53
N PRO A 345 -29.48 35.93 -15.20
CA PRO A 345 -28.63 36.94 -14.57
C PRO A 345 -27.14 36.61 -14.65
N LEU A 346 -26.78 35.33 -14.59
CA LEU A 346 -25.37 34.89 -14.67
C LEU A 346 -24.80 35.07 -16.08
N VAL A 347 -25.59 34.78 -17.12
CA VAL A 347 -25.23 35.08 -18.51
C VAL A 347 -24.91 36.56 -18.67
N GLU A 348 -25.79 37.44 -18.19
CA GLU A 348 -25.58 38.89 -18.28
C GLU A 348 -24.33 39.36 -17.52
N CYS A 349 -24.05 38.79 -16.35
CA CYS A 349 -22.85 39.13 -15.59
C CYS A 349 -21.56 38.71 -16.30
N VAL A 350 -21.54 37.52 -16.94
CA VAL A 350 -20.39 37.06 -17.74
C VAL A 350 -20.21 37.93 -18.97
N GLU A 351 -21.28 38.20 -19.72
CA GLU A 351 -21.25 39.07 -20.90
C GLU A 351 -20.76 40.49 -20.56
N ARG A 352 -21.20 41.06 -19.42
CA ARG A 352 -20.70 42.35 -18.92
C ARG A 352 -19.23 42.28 -18.50
N GLY A 353 -18.81 41.19 -17.86
CA GLY A 353 -17.41 40.98 -17.49
C GLY A 353 -16.49 40.96 -18.70
N LEU A 354 -16.91 40.23 -19.75
CA LEU A 354 -16.24 40.18 -21.05
C LEU A 354 -16.17 41.56 -21.72
N ALA A 355 -17.29 42.27 -21.80
CA ALA A 355 -17.34 43.61 -22.39
C ALA A 355 -16.45 44.63 -21.67
N LEU A 356 -16.23 44.45 -20.36
CA LEU A 356 -15.36 45.29 -19.55
C LEU A 356 -13.91 44.78 -19.48
N THR A 357 -13.57 43.71 -20.21
CA THR A 357 -12.26 43.03 -20.14
C THR A 357 -11.85 42.64 -18.71
N SER A 358 -12.83 42.39 -17.84
CA SER A 358 -12.63 42.20 -16.40
C SER A 358 -12.50 40.71 -16.08
N ALA A 359 -11.26 40.22 -16.01
CA ALA A 359 -10.97 38.82 -15.65
C ALA A 359 -11.58 38.40 -14.30
N ALA A 360 -11.54 39.28 -13.29
CA ALA A 360 -12.13 39.03 -11.97
C ALA A 360 -13.65 38.79 -12.03
N ARG A 361 -14.39 39.65 -12.74
CA ARG A 361 -15.85 39.50 -12.88
C ARG A 361 -16.24 38.24 -13.65
N VAL A 362 -15.49 37.92 -14.71
CA VAL A 362 -15.73 36.68 -15.47
C VAL A 362 -15.44 35.46 -14.59
N ARG A 363 -14.35 35.48 -13.80
CA ARG A 363 -13.99 34.42 -12.86
C ARG A 363 -15.08 34.14 -11.81
N ASP A 364 -15.70 35.16 -11.26
CA ASP A 364 -16.74 35.04 -10.23
C ASP A 364 -18.05 34.41 -10.72
N HIS A 365 -18.37 34.58 -12.01
CA HIS A 365 -19.69 34.29 -12.55
C HIS A 365 -19.73 33.14 -13.57
N ALA A 366 -18.67 32.93 -14.34
CA ALA A 366 -18.64 31.93 -15.40
C ALA A 366 -18.70 30.48 -14.88
N SER A 367 -18.05 30.17 -13.75
CA SER A 367 -18.13 28.85 -13.13
C SER A 367 -19.55 28.54 -12.61
N ARG A 368 -20.21 29.54 -12.01
CA ARG A 368 -21.61 29.45 -11.56
C ARG A 368 -22.57 29.27 -12.73
N LEU A 369 -22.31 29.99 -13.83
CA LEU A 369 -23.09 29.85 -15.06
C LEU A 369 -23.02 28.42 -15.60
N ARG A 370 -21.82 27.84 -15.72
CA ARG A 370 -21.64 26.43 -16.15
C ARG A 370 -22.44 25.46 -15.29
N ALA A 371 -22.31 25.57 -13.96
CA ALA A 371 -23.02 24.68 -13.04
C ALA A 371 -24.55 24.77 -13.19
N ARG A 372 -25.09 25.98 -13.43
CA ARG A 372 -26.54 26.19 -13.59
C ARG A 372 -27.06 25.82 -14.98
N CYS A 373 -26.23 25.87 -16.02
CA CYS A 373 -26.63 25.48 -17.36
C CYS A 373 -27.00 23.99 -17.47
N VAL A 374 -26.40 23.12 -16.65
CA VAL A 374 -26.75 21.68 -16.60
C VAL A 374 -28.23 21.46 -16.25
N MET A 375 -28.84 22.37 -15.47
CA MET A 375 -30.26 22.27 -15.10
C MET A 375 -31.21 22.46 -16.29
N LEU A 376 -30.73 23.00 -17.42
CA LEU A 376 -31.52 23.13 -18.66
C LEU A 376 -31.52 21.85 -19.49
N ALA A 377 -30.60 20.90 -19.22
CA ALA A 377 -30.41 19.67 -20.02
C ALA A 377 -31.70 18.85 -20.23
N PRO A 378 -32.55 18.63 -19.19
CA PRO A 378 -33.81 17.88 -19.36
C PRO A 378 -34.81 18.56 -20.29
N PHE A 379 -34.68 19.87 -20.48
CA PHE A 379 -35.65 20.71 -21.17
C PHE A 379 -35.18 21.17 -22.56
N LEU A 380 -34.01 20.73 -23.04
CA LEU A 380 -33.43 21.20 -24.32
C LEU A 380 -34.29 20.91 -25.56
N LYS A 381 -35.27 20.00 -25.46
CA LYS A 381 -36.27 19.80 -26.52
C LYS A 381 -37.23 20.99 -26.66
N HIS A 382 -37.37 21.79 -25.61
CA HIS A 382 -38.18 23.00 -25.61
C HIS A 382 -37.37 24.20 -26.08
N GLN A 383 -37.90 24.96 -27.04
CA GLN A 383 -37.19 26.07 -27.71
C GLN A 383 -36.66 27.11 -26.73
N ARG A 384 -37.42 27.46 -25.69
CA ARG A 384 -37.03 28.46 -24.67
C ARG A 384 -35.78 28.05 -23.88
N ALA A 385 -35.73 26.81 -23.37
CA ALA A 385 -34.59 26.31 -22.63
C ALA A 385 -33.35 26.17 -23.53
N LYS A 386 -33.55 25.73 -24.78
CA LYS A 386 -32.48 25.66 -25.79
C LYS A 386 -31.85 27.03 -26.06
N LEU A 387 -32.66 28.07 -26.30
CA LEU A 387 -32.15 29.42 -26.53
C LEU A 387 -31.34 29.97 -25.35
N LEU A 388 -31.77 29.69 -24.12
CA LEU A 388 -31.05 30.14 -22.92
C LEU A 388 -29.72 29.38 -22.74
N HIS A 389 -29.72 28.08 -23.00
CA HIS A 389 -28.53 27.25 -22.97
C HIS A 389 -27.51 27.69 -24.04
N ASP A 390 -27.95 27.86 -25.28
CA ASP A 390 -27.10 28.27 -26.41
C ASP A 390 -26.46 29.65 -26.15
N ARG A 391 -27.20 30.59 -25.55
CA ARG A 391 -26.66 31.90 -25.17
C ARG A 391 -25.60 31.78 -24.07
N ALA A 392 -25.82 30.94 -23.07
CA ALA A 392 -24.88 30.75 -21.98
C ALA A 392 -23.56 30.12 -22.47
N GLU A 393 -23.65 29.07 -23.29
CA GLU A 393 -22.48 28.45 -23.92
C GLU A 393 -21.72 29.43 -24.82
N ALA A 394 -22.42 30.26 -25.60
CA ALA A 394 -21.80 31.29 -26.43
C ALA A 394 -21.04 32.33 -25.59
N ALA A 395 -21.58 32.75 -24.44
CA ALA A 395 -20.88 33.66 -23.53
C ALA A 395 -19.62 33.01 -22.93
N LEU A 396 -19.71 31.73 -22.54
CA LEU A 396 -18.57 31.00 -21.98
C LEU A 396 -17.46 30.72 -23.00
N ALA A 397 -17.81 30.47 -24.27
CA ALA A 397 -16.87 30.21 -25.35
C ALA A 397 -16.02 31.45 -25.70
N ARG A 398 -16.52 32.65 -25.43
CA ARG A 398 -15.82 33.92 -25.71
C ARG A 398 -14.70 34.27 -24.73
N ILE A 399 -14.57 33.54 -23.62
CA ILE A 399 -13.59 33.85 -22.56
C ILE A 399 -12.15 33.70 -23.06
N ALA A 400 -11.83 32.61 -23.77
CA ALA A 400 -10.49 32.38 -24.31
C ALA A 400 -10.06 33.43 -25.35
N PRO A 401 -10.86 33.74 -26.38
CA PRO A 401 -10.47 34.75 -27.36
C PRO A 401 -10.42 36.17 -26.79
N GLU A 402 -11.21 36.53 -25.77
CA GLU A 402 -11.27 37.91 -25.26
C GLU A 402 -10.36 38.19 -24.07
N LEU A 403 -10.08 37.20 -23.23
CA LEU A 403 -9.28 37.36 -22.00
C LEU A 403 -8.00 36.52 -21.97
N GLY A 404 -7.71 35.80 -23.05
CA GLY A 404 -6.54 34.94 -23.19
C GLY A 404 -6.75 33.52 -22.66
N ALA A 405 -5.88 32.62 -23.13
CA ALA A 405 -5.92 31.19 -22.80
C ALA A 405 -5.74 30.93 -21.30
N GLU A 406 -4.91 31.72 -20.64
CA GLU A 406 -4.66 31.62 -19.19
C GLU A 406 -5.90 31.97 -18.38
N THR A 407 -6.55 33.11 -18.65
CA THR A 407 -7.81 33.48 -17.98
C THR A 407 -8.92 32.46 -18.26
N ALA A 408 -9.03 31.97 -19.49
CA ALA A 408 -10.02 30.93 -19.82
C ALA A 408 -9.76 29.60 -19.10
N ARG A 409 -8.48 29.24 -18.94
CA ARG A 409 -8.06 28.10 -18.15
C ARG A 409 -8.37 28.31 -16.67
N MET A 410 -8.02 29.47 -16.10
CA MET A 410 -8.35 29.85 -14.73
C MET A 410 -9.86 29.89 -14.47
N VAL A 411 -10.67 30.32 -15.45
CA VAL A 411 -12.13 30.33 -15.35
C VAL A 411 -12.71 28.93 -15.49
N ALA A 412 -12.13 28.10 -16.35
CA ALA A 412 -12.51 26.69 -16.44
C ALA A 412 -12.16 25.91 -15.18
N GLU A 413 -11.12 26.36 -14.48
CA GLU A 413 -10.66 25.85 -13.20
C GLU A 413 -11.28 26.59 -12.01
N ALA A 414 -11.96 27.72 -12.25
CA ALA A 414 -12.52 28.56 -11.20
C ALA A 414 -13.52 27.75 -10.40
N GLU A 415 -13.26 27.74 -9.10
CA GLU A 415 -13.77 26.77 -8.17
C GLU A 415 -15.30 26.75 -8.14
N VAL A 416 -15.90 25.69 -8.69
CA VAL A 416 -17.30 25.38 -8.42
C VAL A 416 -17.35 24.72 -7.05
N VAL A 417 -17.27 25.53 -6.01
CA VAL A 417 -17.59 25.08 -4.66
C VAL A 417 -19.10 25.11 -4.51
N PRO A 418 -19.75 23.98 -4.17
CA PRO A 418 -21.18 23.98 -3.90
C PRO A 418 -21.52 24.99 -2.80
N ARG A 419 -22.66 25.67 -2.94
CA ARG A 419 -23.30 26.40 -1.84
C ARG A 419 -24.73 25.93 -1.72
N PHE A 420 -25.12 25.53 -0.52
CA PHE A 420 -26.44 24.98 -0.25
C PHE A 420 -27.31 26.06 0.38
N ALA A 421 -28.52 26.24 -0.15
CA ALA A 421 -29.50 27.12 0.49
C ALA A 421 -29.90 26.51 1.84
N ILE A 422 -29.95 27.33 2.89
CA ILE A 422 -30.47 26.93 4.20
C ILE A 422 -31.96 27.20 4.18
N ASP A 423 -32.77 26.14 4.11
CA ASP A 423 -34.22 26.26 4.23
C ASP A 423 -34.57 26.57 5.69
N ILE A 424 -35.13 27.77 5.94
CA ILE A 424 -35.56 28.23 7.26
C ILE A 424 -36.71 27.38 7.85
N SER A 425 -37.36 26.56 7.02
CA SER A 425 -38.41 25.63 7.46
C SER A 425 -37.87 24.24 7.84
N ALA A 426 -36.60 23.93 7.55
CA ALA A 426 -35.96 22.68 7.94
C ALA A 426 -35.75 22.59 9.47
N PRO A 427 -35.60 21.38 10.04
CA PRO A 427 -35.24 21.22 11.45
C PRO A 427 -33.96 21.98 11.83
N ALA A 428 -33.90 22.57 13.04
CA ALA A 428 -32.79 23.43 13.47
C ALA A 428 -31.41 22.75 13.41
N ASN A 429 -31.36 21.44 13.65
CA ASN A 429 -30.16 20.62 13.50
C ASN A 429 -29.71 20.47 12.03
N VAL A 430 -30.65 20.33 11.08
CA VAL A 430 -30.36 20.31 9.64
C VAL A 430 -29.87 21.69 9.18
N GLN A 431 -30.52 22.77 9.62
CA GLN A 431 -30.08 24.13 9.33
C GLN A 431 -28.66 24.41 9.84
N ALA A 432 -28.35 24.00 11.08
CA ALA A 432 -27.01 24.14 11.65
C ALA A 432 -25.96 23.38 10.84
N MET A 433 -26.27 22.14 10.44
CA MET A 433 -25.37 21.29 9.66
C MET A 433 -25.11 21.84 8.26
N LEU A 434 -26.15 22.33 7.56
CA LEU A 434 -26.00 23.01 6.28
C LEU A 434 -25.18 24.30 6.40
N GLY A 435 -25.36 25.04 7.50
CA GLY A 435 -24.55 26.21 7.83
C GLY A 435 -23.07 25.86 8.03
N GLU A 436 -22.78 24.75 8.70
CA GLU A 436 -21.42 24.28 8.93
C GLU A 436 -20.75 23.74 7.65
N ILE A 437 -21.50 22.98 6.84
CA ILE A 437 -21.07 22.54 5.51
C ILE A 437 -20.69 23.75 4.64
N ASN A 438 -21.57 24.75 4.55
CA ASN A 438 -21.30 25.97 3.79
C ASN A 438 -20.08 26.73 4.31
N ARG A 439 -19.84 26.74 5.63
CA ARG A 439 -18.66 27.36 6.23
C ARG A 439 -17.38 26.63 5.82
N HIS A 440 -17.36 25.31 5.86
CA HIS A 440 -16.18 24.53 5.45
C HIS A 440 -15.92 24.64 3.94
N LEU A 441 -16.96 24.67 3.12
CA LEU A 441 -16.86 24.95 1.70
C LEU A 441 -16.33 26.37 1.43
N ALA A 442 -16.73 27.36 2.21
CA ALA A 442 -16.17 28.71 2.13
C ALA A 442 -14.68 28.73 2.53
N THR A 443 -14.28 28.04 3.59
CA THR A 443 -12.87 27.95 4.01
C THR A 443 -12.02 27.17 3.00
N TYR A 444 -12.59 26.15 2.36
CA TYR A 444 -11.96 25.45 1.24
C TYR A 444 -11.64 26.44 0.09
N HIS A 445 -12.62 27.28 -0.27
CA HIS A 445 -12.46 28.32 -1.30
C HIS A 445 -11.43 29.39 -0.92
N GLU A 446 -11.46 29.87 0.33
CA GLU A 446 -10.47 30.83 0.83
C GLU A 446 -9.04 30.28 0.79
N ALA A 447 -8.87 28.99 1.14
CA ALA A 447 -7.56 28.35 1.08
C ALA A 447 -7.03 28.24 -0.36
N PHE A 448 -7.92 27.96 -1.33
CA PHE A 448 -7.58 27.99 -2.75
C PHE A 448 -7.18 29.39 -3.20
N LEU A 449 -8.01 30.41 -2.94
CA LEU A 449 -7.75 31.79 -3.36
C LEU A 449 -6.44 32.31 -2.77
N LYS A 450 -6.22 32.11 -1.47
CA LYS A 450 -4.99 32.50 -0.78
C LYS A 450 -3.78 31.74 -1.31
N GLY A 451 -3.93 30.44 -1.58
CA GLY A 451 -2.86 29.64 -2.18
C GLY A 451 -2.49 30.10 -3.59
N GLN A 452 -3.48 30.51 -4.38
CA GLN A 452 -3.29 31.04 -5.72
C GLN A 452 -2.65 32.44 -5.69
N GLU A 453 -3.14 33.35 -4.85
CA GLU A 453 -2.58 34.69 -4.66
C GLU A 453 -1.11 34.64 -4.23
N LEU A 454 -0.77 33.81 -3.22
CA LEU A 454 0.61 33.65 -2.76
C LEU A 454 1.52 32.97 -3.80
N PHE A 455 0.97 32.09 -4.63
CA PHE A 455 1.71 31.52 -5.75
C PHE A 455 1.98 32.58 -6.82
N ASP A 456 0.97 33.37 -7.18
CA ASP A 456 1.07 34.43 -8.19
C ASP A 456 2.04 35.54 -7.72
N GLU A 457 2.07 35.87 -6.42
CA GLU A 457 3.02 36.82 -5.82
C GLU A 457 4.45 36.25 -5.70
N GLY A 458 4.59 34.94 -5.47
CA GLY A 458 5.85 34.29 -5.13
C GLY A 458 6.61 33.69 -6.30
N VAL A 459 5.91 33.30 -7.38
CA VAL A 459 6.47 32.72 -8.61
C VAL A 459 6.39 33.75 -9.75
N ASP A 460 6.84 34.97 -9.46
CA ASP A 460 7.20 35.91 -10.52
C ASP A 460 8.66 35.65 -10.93
N VAL A 461 8.83 34.82 -11.96
CA VAL A 461 10.14 34.40 -12.48
C VAL A 461 10.96 35.60 -12.99
N VAL A 462 10.28 36.71 -13.31
CA VAL A 462 10.88 37.95 -13.81
C VAL A 462 11.64 38.69 -12.70
N ASN A 463 11.16 38.65 -11.45
CA ASN A 463 11.72 39.45 -10.36
C ASN A 463 12.77 38.75 -9.49
N GLY A 464 13.12 37.49 -9.81
CA GLY A 464 14.30 36.82 -9.23
C GLY A 464 14.22 36.65 -7.71
N SER A 465 13.12 36.11 -7.19
CA SER A 465 13.06 35.74 -5.78
C SER A 465 14.03 34.57 -5.49
N SER A 466 14.76 34.69 -4.37
CA SER A 466 15.79 33.72 -3.95
C SER A 466 15.25 32.28 -3.84
N LEU A 467 16.15 31.29 -3.85
CA LEU A 467 15.87 29.87 -3.54
C LEU A 467 15.08 29.65 -2.23
N ALA A 468 15.17 30.59 -1.27
CA ALA A 468 14.36 30.57 -0.05
C ALA A 468 12.88 30.93 -0.31
N GLY A 469 12.60 31.76 -1.31
CA GLY A 469 11.27 32.14 -1.77
C GLY A 469 10.53 30.99 -2.44
N THR A 470 11.16 30.26 -3.37
CA THR A 470 10.51 29.11 -4.04
C THR A 470 10.18 27.97 -3.07
N ASN A 471 11.06 27.68 -2.12
CA ASN A 471 10.77 26.68 -1.07
C ASN A 471 9.62 27.12 -0.15
N MET A 472 9.54 28.41 0.18
CA MET A 472 8.43 28.97 0.96
C MET A 472 7.12 28.84 0.19
N VAL A 473 7.10 29.24 -1.09
CA VAL A 473 5.91 29.16 -1.95
C VAL A 473 5.45 27.71 -2.13
N PHE A 474 6.36 26.76 -2.34
CA PHE A 474 6.00 25.35 -2.42
C PHE A 474 5.38 24.83 -1.12
N SER A 475 5.96 25.18 0.03
CA SER A 475 5.42 24.80 1.34
C SER A 475 4.02 25.40 1.58
N THR A 476 3.77 26.61 1.07
CA THR A 476 2.48 27.29 1.14
C THR A 476 1.45 26.64 0.23
N VAL A 477 1.79 26.35 -1.04
CA VAL A 477 0.90 25.63 -1.98
C VAL A 477 0.55 24.26 -1.41
N GLU A 478 1.53 23.54 -0.88
CA GLU A 478 1.29 22.26 -0.23
C GLU A 478 0.40 22.40 1.02
N GLY A 479 0.64 23.42 1.85
CA GLY A 479 -0.18 23.73 3.02
C GLY A 479 -1.63 24.05 2.65
N SER A 480 -1.83 24.88 1.62
CA SER A 480 -3.16 25.22 1.09
C SER A 480 -3.86 24.00 0.50
N ALA A 481 -3.18 23.17 -0.29
CA ALA A 481 -3.75 21.93 -0.82
C ALA A 481 -4.14 20.95 0.29
N LYS A 482 -3.32 20.80 1.32
CA LYS A 482 -3.66 19.98 2.51
C LYS A 482 -4.89 20.53 3.23
N THR A 483 -4.98 21.86 3.35
CA THR A 483 -6.11 22.56 3.98
C THR A 483 -7.40 22.33 3.18
N MET A 484 -7.34 22.52 1.86
CA MET A 484 -8.42 22.20 0.93
C MET A 484 -8.87 20.74 1.09
N ILE A 485 -7.97 19.76 0.98
CA ILE A 485 -8.34 18.35 1.13
C ILE A 485 -8.97 18.08 2.50
N SER A 486 -8.42 18.66 3.58
CA SER A 486 -8.98 18.51 4.94
C SER A 486 -10.41 19.04 5.02
N PHE A 487 -10.71 20.22 4.47
CA PHE A 487 -12.05 20.78 4.50
C PHE A 487 -13.03 20.03 3.59
N ALA A 488 -12.59 19.52 2.44
CA ALA A 488 -13.40 18.64 1.60
C ALA A 488 -13.78 17.35 2.36
N ARG A 489 -12.85 16.77 3.13
CA ARG A 489 -13.13 15.60 3.99
C ARG A 489 -14.04 15.92 5.17
N LYS A 490 -13.92 17.11 5.80
CA LYS A 490 -14.88 17.55 6.82
C LYS A 490 -16.29 17.71 6.26
N VAL A 491 -16.42 18.17 5.01
CA VAL A 491 -17.71 18.24 4.32
C VAL A 491 -18.28 16.84 4.06
N GLU A 492 -17.44 15.86 3.74
CA GLU A 492 -17.82 14.44 3.64
C GLU A 492 -18.35 13.89 4.98
N GLU A 493 -17.63 14.13 6.08
CA GLU A 493 -18.03 13.72 7.43
C GLU A 493 -19.38 14.34 7.87
N LEU A 494 -19.59 15.63 7.54
CA LEU A 494 -20.85 16.31 7.78
C LEU A 494 -21.95 15.84 6.84
N GLY A 495 -21.62 15.49 5.59
CA GLY A 495 -22.55 14.86 4.65
C GLY A 495 -23.03 13.50 5.16
N GLU A 496 -22.13 12.67 5.68
CA GLU A 496 -22.47 11.40 6.35
C GLU A 496 -23.28 11.61 7.64
N SER A 497 -23.01 12.69 8.38
CA SER A 497 -23.82 13.07 9.55
C SER A 497 -25.22 13.53 9.14
N LEU A 498 -25.33 14.28 8.05
CA LEU A 498 -26.61 14.72 7.47
C LEU A 498 -27.39 13.53 6.95
N LYS A 499 -26.71 12.55 6.33
CA LYS A 499 -27.29 11.30 5.86
C LYS A 499 -27.90 10.45 6.98
N LYS A 500 -27.34 10.52 8.19
CA LYS A 500 -27.92 9.87 9.40
C LYS A 500 -29.17 10.58 9.90
N LEU A 501 -29.25 11.90 9.74
CA LEU A 501 -30.40 12.71 10.17
C LEU A 501 -31.53 12.69 9.13
N GLU A 502 -31.19 12.87 7.86
CA GLU A 502 -32.11 13.00 6.74
C GLU A 502 -31.45 12.45 5.46
N ARG A 503 -31.47 11.12 5.31
CA ARG A 503 -30.79 10.40 4.21
C ARG A 503 -31.18 10.87 2.81
N ALA A 504 -32.40 11.37 2.64
CA ALA A 504 -32.93 11.85 1.36
C ALA A 504 -32.67 13.34 1.09
N HIS A 505 -31.95 14.04 1.97
CA HIS A 505 -31.71 15.47 1.79
C HIS A 505 -30.85 15.71 0.51
N PRO A 506 -31.29 16.56 -0.45
CA PRO A 506 -30.61 16.74 -1.74
C PRO A 506 -29.12 17.13 -1.65
N VAL A 507 -28.74 17.75 -0.53
CA VAL A 507 -27.36 18.16 -0.24
C VAL A 507 -26.43 16.97 -0.02
N VAL A 508 -26.93 15.83 0.48
CA VAL A 508 -26.11 14.62 0.70
C VAL A 508 -25.53 14.13 -0.63
N GLN A 509 -26.37 13.97 -1.66
CA GLN A 509 -25.92 13.55 -2.99
C GLN A 509 -24.96 14.59 -3.60
N ALA A 510 -25.30 15.88 -3.49
CA ALA A 510 -24.44 16.94 -4.01
C ALA A 510 -23.05 16.97 -3.33
N ILE A 511 -22.95 16.55 -2.06
CA ILE A 511 -21.69 16.37 -1.34
C ILE A 511 -20.96 15.11 -1.82
N GLU A 512 -21.65 13.97 -1.90
CA GLU A 512 -21.09 12.69 -2.37
C GLU A 512 -20.47 12.82 -3.77
N ASP A 513 -21.11 13.60 -4.66
CA ASP A 513 -20.60 13.87 -6.01
C ASP A 513 -19.48 14.92 -6.02
N ALA A 514 -19.56 15.96 -5.18
CA ALA A 514 -18.62 17.07 -5.22
C ALA A 514 -17.30 16.77 -4.50
N VAL A 515 -17.30 16.05 -3.38
CA VAL A 515 -16.10 15.83 -2.56
C VAL A 515 -14.97 15.13 -3.33
N PRO A 516 -15.20 14.01 -4.05
CA PRO A 516 -14.14 13.38 -4.83
C PRO A 516 -13.56 14.35 -5.87
N ALA A 517 -14.40 15.12 -6.55
CA ALA A 517 -13.97 16.13 -7.52
C ALA A 517 -13.15 17.25 -6.86
N LEU A 518 -13.53 17.72 -5.67
CA LEU A 518 -12.78 18.72 -4.90
C LEU A 518 -11.41 18.19 -4.44
N VAL A 519 -11.34 16.93 -4.01
CA VAL A 519 -10.08 16.30 -3.59
C VAL A 519 -9.14 16.10 -4.79
N THR A 520 -9.63 15.47 -5.87
CA THR A 520 -8.85 15.27 -7.10
C THR A 520 -8.37 16.62 -7.64
N ARG A 521 -9.21 17.66 -7.64
CA ARG A 521 -8.82 18.99 -8.09
C ARG A 521 -7.73 19.61 -7.22
N ALA A 522 -7.83 19.54 -5.90
CA ALA A 522 -6.78 20.02 -4.99
C ALA A 522 -5.43 19.31 -5.24
N GLN A 523 -5.46 18.01 -5.54
CA GLN A 523 -4.27 17.24 -5.89
C GLN A 523 -3.69 17.65 -7.25
N THR A 524 -4.53 17.80 -8.28
CA THR A 524 -4.09 18.26 -9.61
C THR A 524 -3.54 19.69 -9.55
N TRP A 525 -4.18 20.58 -8.78
CA TRP A 525 -3.71 21.93 -8.54
C TRP A 525 -2.33 21.93 -7.86
N LYS A 526 -2.15 21.14 -6.78
CA LYS A 526 -0.85 20.95 -6.12
C LYS A 526 0.21 20.44 -7.10
N ALA A 527 -0.09 19.39 -7.85
CA ALA A 527 0.87 18.78 -8.77
C ALA A 527 1.33 19.77 -9.85
N ARG A 528 0.38 20.51 -10.43
CA ARG A 528 0.67 21.53 -11.46
C ARG A 528 1.51 22.67 -10.92
N LEU A 529 1.14 23.26 -9.78
CA LEU A 529 1.91 24.34 -9.18
C LEU A 529 3.28 23.85 -8.70
N GLY A 530 3.39 22.59 -8.27
CA GLY A 530 4.66 21.91 -8.01
C GLY A 530 5.57 21.89 -9.24
N LEU A 531 5.05 21.50 -10.42
CA LEU A 531 5.81 21.54 -11.67
C LEU A 531 6.28 22.96 -12.03
N ALA A 532 5.47 23.99 -11.72
CA ALA A 532 5.86 25.38 -11.92
C ALA A 532 7.00 25.82 -10.97
N CYS A 533 6.95 25.42 -9.69
CA CYS A 533 8.04 25.65 -8.75
C CYS A 533 9.32 24.92 -9.17
N ASP A 534 9.20 23.67 -9.63
CA ASP A 534 10.34 22.87 -10.10
C ASP A 534 10.97 23.49 -11.37
N TYR A 535 10.14 24.02 -12.27
CA TYR A 535 10.59 24.78 -13.43
C TYR A 535 11.36 26.04 -13.00
N ALA A 536 10.79 26.85 -12.10
CA ALA A 536 11.44 28.05 -11.58
C ALA A 536 12.76 27.73 -10.85
N ASN A 537 12.83 26.63 -10.09
CA ASN A 537 14.06 26.16 -9.46
C ASN A 537 15.12 25.77 -10.49
N ALA A 538 14.75 25.05 -11.56
CA ALA A 538 15.67 24.69 -12.62
C ALA A 538 16.24 25.93 -13.35
N ILE A 539 15.41 26.94 -13.60
CA ILE A 539 15.85 28.24 -14.15
C ILE A 539 16.78 28.98 -13.18
N ASN A 540 16.48 28.98 -11.89
CA ASN A 540 17.33 29.61 -10.88
C ASN A 540 18.69 28.89 -10.72
N GLU A 541 18.72 27.56 -10.79
CA GLU A 541 19.97 26.77 -10.83
C GLU A 541 20.82 27.17 -12.05
N ALA A 542 20.21 27.26 -13.23
CA ALA A 542 20.86 27.73 -14.45
C ALA A 542 21.40 29.17 -14.30
N ARG A 543 20.59 30.08 -13.75
CA ARG A 543 20.99 31.47 -13.49
C ARG A 543 22.16 31.56 -12.51
N ALA A 544 22.13 30.82 -11.41
CA ALA A 544 23.19 30.83 -10.40
C ALA A 544 24.52 30.28 -10.95
N ALA A 545 24.48 29.19 -11.71
CA ALA A 545 25.65 28.64 -12.39
C ALA A 545 26.23 29.64 -13.40
N TYR A 546 25.36 30.34 -14.15
CA TYR A 546 25.77 31.38 -15.09
C TYR A 546 26.46 32.56 -14.38
N GLU A 547 25.89 33.07 -13.30
CA GLU A 547 26.50 34.16 -12.53
C GLU A 547 27.83 33.71 -11.90
N HIS A 548 27.93 32.47 -11.39
CA HIS A 548 29.20 31.95 -10.87
C HIS A 548 30.28 31.88 -11.96
N ALA A 549 29.91 31.44 -13.16
CA ALA A 549 30.81 31.44 -14.31
C ALA A 549 31.29 32.86 -14.63
N LYS A 550 30.38 33.85 -14.60
CA LYS A 550 30.72 35.24 -14.87
C LYS A 550 31.74 35.81 -13.88
N HIS A 551 31.62 35.49 -12.59
CA HIS A 551 32.63 35.87 -11.59
C HIS A 551 33.99 35.22 -11.88
N SER A 552 33.99 33.97 -12.36
CA SER A 552 35.22 33.27 -12.77
C SER A 552 35.85 33.89 -14.01
N VAL A 553 35.05 34.38 -14.96
CA VAL A 553 35.52 35.14 -16.13
C VAL A 553 36.23 36.43 -15.71
N ASP A 554 35.68 37.15 -14.74
CA ASP A 554 36.30 38.39 -14.24
C ASP A 554 37.70 38.11 -13.67
N GLY A 555 37.86 37.02 -12.90
CA GLY A 555 39.17 36.58 -12.41
C GLY A 555 40.13 36.11 -13.52
N ALA A 556 39.62 35.47 -14.57
CA ALA A 556 40.41 35.03 -15.72
C ALA A 556 40.96 36.22 -16.55
N ARG A 557 40.25 37.35 -16.54
CA ARG A 557 40.60 38.57 -17.29
C ARG A 557 41.67 39.44 -16.62
N GLU A 558 42.06 39.15 -15.39
CA GLU A 558 43.12 39.89 -14.65
C GLU A 558 44.53 39.75 -15.27
N GLY A 559 44.71 38.94 -16.33
CA GLY A 559 45.91 38.93 -17.18
C GLY A 559 47.03 37.98 -16.74
N ASP A 560 46.87 37.28 -15.62
CA ASP A 560 47.75 36.19 -15.22
C ASP A 560 47.35 34.90 -15.96
N ALA A 561 48.20 34.46 -16.89
CA ALA A 561 47.93 33.29 -17.71
C ALA A 561 47.84 31.98 -16.91
N GLN A 562 48.52 31.90 -15.75
CA GLN A 562 48.36 30.77 -14.84
C GLN A 562 46.94 30.77 -14.23
N LYS A 563 46.46 31.91 -13.71
CA LYS A 563 45.08 32.01 -13.20
C LYS A 563 44.03 31.74 -14.28
N ALA A 564 44.24 32.28 -15.47
CA ALA A 564 43.35 32.04 -16.61
C ALA A 564 43.26 30.54 -16.97
N SER A 565 44.37 29.80 -16.88
CA SER A 565 44.39 28.36 -17.14
C SER A 565 43.53 27.54 -16.17
N TYR A 566 43.28 28.03 -14.96
CA TYR A 566 42.39 27.39 -13.98
C TYR A 566 40.94 27.89 -14.05
N ALA A 567 40.73 29.17 -14.33
CA ALA A 567 39.41 29.79 -14.33
C ALA A 567 38.56 29.42 -15.57
N TRP A 568 39.14 29.34 -16.76
CA TRP A 568 38.36 29.01 -17.98
C TRP A 568 37.77 27.59 -17.99
N PRO A 569 38.47 26.54 -17.52
CA PRO A 569 37.85 25.23 -17.32
C PRO A 569 36.65 25.26 -16.36
N GLU A 570 36.73 26.04 -15.29
CA GLU A 570 35.61 26.23 -14.36
C GLU A 570 34.42 26.90 -15.04
N VAL A 571 34.65 27.93 -15.87
CA VAL A 571 33.59 28.55 -16.69
C VAL A 571 32.91 27.52 -17.58
N ILE A 572 33.67 26.67 -18.29
CA ILE A 572 33.12 25.61 -19.15
C ILE A 572 32.29 24.60 -18.33
N GLN A 573 32.79 24.21 -17.16
CA GLN A 573 32.07 23.32 -16.25
C GLN A 573 30.76 23.95 -15.78
N GLN A 574 30.77 25.22 -15.38
CA GLN A 574 29.56 25.95 -15.00
C GLN A 574 28.54 26.02 -16.14
N MET A 575 28.98 26.22 -17.39
CA MET A 575 28.08 26.19 -18.55
C MET A 575 27.43 24.81 -18.75
N THR A 576 28.07 23.72 -18.32
CA THR A 576 27.43 22.39 -18.34
C THR A 576 26.30 22.30 -17.30
N TYR A 577 26.46 22.92 -16.13
CA TYR A 577 25.38 23.01 -15.14
C TYR A 577 24.22 23.88 -15.64
N VAL A 578 24.50 24.96 -16.37
CA VAL A 578 23.46 25.77 -17.04
C VAL A 578 22.64 24.91 -18.01
N ASP A 579 23.30 24.15 -18.89
CA ASP A 579 22.61 23.24 -19.84
C ASP A 579 21.75 22.19 -19.11
N GLY A 580 22.25 21.66 -17.98
CA GLY A 580 21.48 20.73 -17.14
C GLY A 580 20.21 21.35 -16.57
N GLY A 581 20.28 22.59 -16.08
CA GLY A 581 19.12 23.35 -15.62
C GLY A 581 18.13 23.65 -16.75
N VAL A 582 18.61 24.08 -17.92
CA VAL A 582 17.78 24.31 -19.11
C VAL A 582 17.07 23.04 -19.56
N ALA A 583 17.80 21.93 -19.70
CA ALA A 583 17.21 20.66 -20.12
C ALA A 583 16.12 20.18 -19.15
N LYS A 584 16.34 20.34 -17.85
CA LYS A 584 15.34 20.04 -16.81
C LYS A 584 14.12 20.95 -16.92
N ALA A 585 14.30 22.25 -17.15
CA ALA A 585 13.21 23.20 -17.35
C ALA A 585 12.36 22.85 -18.59
N VAL A 586 13.00 22.56 -19.73
CA VAL A 586 12.32 22.14 -20.97
C VAL A 586 11.53 20.84 -20.78
N ALA A 587 12.09 19.87 -20.05
CA ALA A 587 11.38 18.62 -19.75
C ALA A 587 10.13 18.83 -18.87
N LEU A 588 10.16 19.84 -17.99
CA LEU A 588 9.02 20.18 -17.12
C LEU A 588 7.93 20.97 -17.87
N ARG A 589 8.30 21.79 -18.86
CA ARG A 589 7.39 22.61 -19.68
C ARG A 589 7.78 22.58 -21.16
N PRO A 590 7.40 21.54 -21.91
CA PRO A 590 7.80 21.39 -23.31
C PRO A 590 7.16 22.41 -24.27
N ASP A 591 6.07 23.06 -23.86
CA ASP A 591 5.34 24.02 -24.70
C ASP A 591 5.54 25.50 -24.26
N ASP A 592 6.31 25.74 -23.20
CA ASP A 592 6.46 27.05 -22.54
C ASP A 592 7.84 27.18 -21.88
N HIS A 593 8.89 27.31 -22.69
CA HIS A 593 10.30 27.27 -22.28
C HIS A 593 11.17 28.41 -22.84
N ASP A 594 10.56 29.53 -23.27
CA ASP A 594 11.28 30.67 -23.87
C ASP A 594 12.42 31.20 -22.97
N GLU A 595 12.20 31.22 -21.65
CA GLU A 595 13.24 31.65 -20.70
C GLU A 595 14.38 30.62 -20.60
N ALA A 596 14.06 29.31 -20.60
CA ALA A 596 15.08 28.26 -20.60
C ALA A 596 15.96 28.36 -21.85
N ASP A 597 15.35 28.58 -23.01
CA ASP A 597 16.06 28.77 -24.28
C ASP A 597 16.95 30.01 -24.25
N ALA A 598 16.47 31.11 -23.67
CA ALA A 598 17.27 32.33 -23.51
C ALA A 598 18.51 32.10 -22.63
N TRP A 599 18.41 31.32 -21.56
CA TRP A 599 19.56 30.94 -20.73
C TRP A 599 20.50 29.99 -21.46
N GLY A 600 19.98 29.02 -22.22
CA GLY A 600 20.78 28.13 -23.06
C GLY A 600 21.59 28.90 -24.10
N ALA A 601 20.98 29.91 -24.75
CA ALA A 601 21.65 30.78 -25.70
C ALA A 601 22.79 31.59 -25.05
N LYS A 602 22.56 32.17 -23.86
CA LYS A 602 23.61 32.87 -23.09
C LYS A 602 24.77 31.93 -22.74
N ALA A 603 24.46 30.71 -22.31
CA ALA A 603 25.46 29.72 -21.93
C ALA A 603 26.35 29.30 -23.11
N ALA A 604 25.73 29.09 -24.27
CA ALA A 604 26.43 28.73 -25.50
C ALA A 604 27.43 29.82 -25.93
N VAL A 605 27.05 31.09 -25.86
CA VAL A 605 27.93 32.22 -26.16
C VAL A 605 29.12 32.26 -25.21
N LEU A 606 28.88 32.15 -23.89
CA LEU A 606 29.95 32.23 -22.90
C LEU A 606 30.90 31.01 -22.96
N ARG A 607 30.37 29.82 -23.27
CA ARG A 607 31.17 28.61 -23.48
C ARG A 607 32.10 28.75 -24.68
N ALA A 608 31.60 29.29 -25.79
CA ALA A 608 32.41 29.50 -26.99
C ALA A 608 33.56 30.47 -26.71
N GLU A 609 33.30 31.58 -25.99
CA GLU A 609 34.35 32.50 -25.52
C GLU A 609 35.37 31.77 -24.64
N ALA A 610 34.92 31.01 -23.63
CA ALA A 610 35.80 30.32 -22.70
C ALA A 610 36.75 29.32 -23.38
N ILE A 611 36.25 28.56 -24.36
CA ILE A 611 37.07 27.60 -25.13
C ILE A 611 38.16 28.33 -25.92
N GLU A 612 37.82 29.44 -26.58
CA GLU A 612 38.78 30.25 -27.34
C GLU A 612 39.87 30.82 -26.40
N LYS A 613 39.45 31.39 -25.27
CA LYS A 613 40.37 32.03 -24.31
C LYS A 613 41.24 31.03 -23.55
N LEU A 614 40.71 29.84 -23.24
CA LEU A 614 41.51 28.75 -22.65
C LEU A 614 42.63 28.32 -23.60
N ALA A 615 42.32 28.11 -24.88
CA ALA A 615 43.32 27.74 -25.87
C ALA A 615 44.45 28.79 -25.95
N ALA A 616 44.09 30.08 -25.93
CA ALA A 616 45.06 31.17 -25.90
C ALA A 616 45.90 31.20 -24.61
N ALA A 617 45.28 30.98 -23.44
CA ALA A 617 45.98 30.96 -22.15
C ALA A 617 46.98 29.79 -22.06
N CYS A 618 46.57 28.58 -22.48
CA CYS A 618 47.46 27.42 -22.52
C CYS A 618 48.66 27.64 -23.46
N LEU A 619 48.43 28.24 -24.63
CA LEU A 619 49.52 28.59 -25.54
C LEU A 619 50.47 29.63 -24.93
N GLY A 620 49.92 30.62 -24.21
CA GLY A 620 50.70 31.63 -23.50
C GLY A 620 51.56 31.06 -22.37
N GLU A 621 51.09 30.03 -21.65
CA GLU A 621 51.89 29.35 -20.61
C GLU A 621 52.95 28.41 -21.21
N VAL A 622 52.66 27.71 -22.30
CA VAL A 622 53.64 26.80 -22.96
C VAL A 622 54.77 27.59 -23.66
N THR A 623 54.53 28.85 -24.00
CA THR A 623 55.53 29.72 -24.66
C THR A 623 56.38 30.53 -23.69
N LYS A 624 56.01 30.58 -22.40
CA LYS A 624 56.87 31.05 -21.30
C LYS A 624 57.78 29.92 -20.82
#